data_AF-A0A7S1NPQ8-F1
#
_entry.id   AF-A0A7S1NPQ8-F1
#
_cell.length_a   1.000
_cell.length_b   1.000
_cell.length_c   1.000
_cell.angle_alpha   90.00
_cell.angle_beta   90.00
_cell.angle_gamma   90.00
#
_symmetry.space_group_name_H-M   'P 1'
#
loop_
_entity.id
_entity.type
_entity.pdbx_description
1 polymer ?
#
loop_
_entity_poly.entity_id
_entity_poly.type
_entity_poly.pdbx_seq_one_letter_code
_entity_poly.pdbx_strand_id
1 'polypeptide(L)'
;GVRTSPDPQQFAHMTIHSGEPIMDRKSRFQAFYAEVVDTAEVEYVLQALRADSRIGRASHPTIHAYRLREGPQGSLREHQDDDGEAGAGDRLLSLLQKSEALDVLVVVCRWYGGTPLGADRFRRISQVAKDLLRKHLTMRGRPGKAVQKGKASRN
;
A
#
# COMPACT_ATOMS: atom_id res chain seq x y z
N GLY A 1 -12.23 25.45 -0.51
CA GLY A 1 -12.60 24.81 -1.79
C GLY A 1 -13.33 23.51 -1.46
N VAL A 2 -14.50 23.29 -2.05
CA VAL A 2 -15.30 22.09 -1.82
C VAL A 2 -14.50 20.89 -2.31
N ARG A 3 -14.07 20.01 -1.40
CA ARG A 3 -13.55 18.69 -1.76
C ARG A 3 -14.75 17.89 -2.23
N THR A 4 -15.01 17.89 -3.53
CA THR A 4 -16.00 16.99 -4.13
C THR A 4 -15.44 15.58 -4.00
N SER A 5 -16.05 14.76 -3.16
CA SER A 5 -15.76 13.34 -3.08
C SER A 5 -15.95 12.71 -4.48
N PRO A 6 -15.04 11.85 -4.94
CA PRO A 6 -15.19 11.18 -6.22
C PRO A 6 -16.50 10.39 -6.28
N ASP A 7 -17.15 10.37 -7.45
CA ASP A 7 -18.38 9.60 -7.66
C ASP A 7 -18.08 8.09 -7.48
N PRO A 8 -18.72 7.39 -6.53
CA PRO A 8 -18.46 5.98 -6.28
C PRO A 8 -18.66 5.07 -7.50
N GLN A 9 -19.49 5.48 -8.47
CA GLN A 9 -19.73 4.71 -9.69
C GLN A 9 -18.56 4.80 -10.68
N GLN A 10 -17.79 5.89 -10.66
CA GLN A 10 -16.67 6.12 -11.57
C GLN A 10 -15.55 5.09 -11.37
N PHE A 11 -15.29 4.71 -10.12
CA PHE A 11 -14.18 3.85 -9.74
C PHE A 11 -14.62 2.44 -9.31
N ALA A 12 -15.87 2.07 -9.54
CA ALA A 12 -16.41 0.75 -9.19
C ALA A 12 -15.67 -0.44 -9.87
N HIS A 13 -14.90 -0.17 -10.93
CA HIS A 13 -14.08 -1.15 -11.62
C HIS A 13 -12.73 -1.42 -10.92
N MET A 14 -12.34 -0.58 -9.96
CA MET A 14 -11.08 -0.74 -9.25
C MET A 14 -11.08 -2.00 -8.39
N THR A 15 -9.96 -2.72 -8.40
CA THR A 15 -9.80 -3.94 -7.60
C THR A 15 -8.93 -3.65 -6.39
N ILE A 16 -9.49 -3.90 -5.20
CA ILE A 16 -8.76 -3.83 -3.93
C ILE A 16 -8.38 -5.25 -3.52
N HIS A 17 -7.10 -5.55 -3.50
CA HIS A 17 -6.57 -6.82 -3.05
C HIS A 17 -6.30 -6.80 -1.55
N SER A 18 -6.64 -7.87 -0.85
CA SER A 18 -6.31 -8.07 0.56
C SER A 18 -5.24 -9.15 0.73
N GLY A 19 -4.35 -8.97 1.71
CA GLY A 19 -3.39 -9.99 2.12
C GLY A 19 -3.96 -10.99 3.11
N GLU A 20 -3.12 -11.89 3.63
CA GLU A 20 -3.47 -12.69 4.80
C GLU A 20 -3.25 -11.87 6.09
N PRO A 21 -4.17 -11.92 7.07
CA PRO A 21 -3.99 -11.20 8.32
C PRO A 21 -2.93 -11.85 9.22
N ILE A 22 -2.20 -11.03 9.96
CA ILE A 22 -1.33 -11.50 11.05
C ILE A 22 -1.94 -11.12 12.40
N MET A 23 -1.92 -12.08 13.32
CA MET A 23 -2.32 -11.89 14.72
C MET A 23 -1.09 -11.81 15.64
N ASP A 24 -1.07 -10.86 16.57
CA ASP A 24 -0.04 -10.74 17.61
C ASP A 24 -0.67 -10.17 18.88
N ARG A 25 -0.69 -10.95 19.97
CA ARG A 25 -1.32 -10.58 21.26
C ARG A 25 -2.69 -9.93 21.06
N LYS A 26 -3.58 -10.67 20.37
CA LYS A 26 -4.96 -10.27 19.98
C LYS A 26 -5.06 -9.05 19.04
N SER A 27 -3.96 -8.35 18.77
CA SER A 27 -3.95 -7.33 17.73
C SER A 27 -3.97 -8.02 16.37
N ARG A 28 -4.70 -7.45 15.42
CA ARG A 28 -4.78 -7.94 14.04
C ARG A 28 -4.19 -6.90 13.11
N PHE A 29 -3.48 -7.37 12.09
CA PHE A 29 -2.87 -6.55 11.05
C PHE A 29 -3.27 -7.11 9.69
N GLN A 30 -3.73 -6.25 8.80
CA GLN A 30 -4.18 -6.65 7.46
C GLN A 30 -3.73 -5.61 6.45
N ALA A 31 -2.99 -6.04 5.43
CA ALA A 31 -2.65 -5.17 4.30
C ALA A 31 -3.70 -5.24 3.19
N PHE A 32 -3.83 -4.13 2.48
CA PHE A 32 -4.57 -3.96 1.24
C PHE A 32 -3.69 -3.30 0.19
N TYR A 33 -3.94 -3.60 -1.08
CA TYR A 33 -3.21 -3.10 -2.22
C TYR A 33 -4.19 -2.75 -3.35
N ALA A 34 -3.97 -1.61 -3.99
CA ALA A 34 -4.66 -1.23 -5.22
C ALA A 34 -3.66 -0.61 -6.19
N GLU A 35 -3.85 -0.86 -7.48
CA GLU A 35 -3.20 -0.06 -8.51
C GLU A 35 -3.98 1.25 -8.64
N VAL A 36 -3.24 2.35 -8.71
CA VAL A 36 -3.79 3.70 -8.73
C VAL A 36 -2.95 4.56 -9.66
N VAL A 37 -3.59 5.43 -10.45
CA VAL A 37 -2.89 6.34 -11.38
C VAL A 37 -2.96 7.80 -10.97
N ASP A 38 -3.89 8.16 -10.10
CA ASP A 38 -4.03 9.52 -9.57
C ASP A 38 -4.51 9.54 -8.11
N THR A 39 -4.62 10.75 -7.55
CA THR A 39 -5.07 10.92 -6.17
C THR A 39 -6.57 10.69 -6.00
N ALA A 40 -7.40 10.82 -7.04
CA ALA A 40 -8.83 10.57 -6.92
C ALA A 40 -9.11 9.07 -6.72
N GLU A 41 -8.37 8.21 -7.41
CA GLU A 41 -8.39 6.77 -7.21
C GLU A 41 -7.90 6.36 -5.81
N VAL A 42 -6.86 7.03 -5.29
CA VAL A 42 -6.41 6.82 -3.90
C VAL A 42 -7.53 7.14 -2.91
N GLU A 43 -8.14 8.32 -3.02
CA GLU A 43 -9.23 8.73 -2.12
C GLU A 43 -10.43 7.78 -2.20
N TYR A 44 -10.78 7.32 -3.41
CA TYR A 44 -11.82 6.31 -3.58
C TYR A 44 -11.51 5.01 -2.83
N VAL A 45 -10.30 4.46 -2.98
CA VAL A 45 -9.91 3.21 -2.29
C VAL A 45 -9.94 3.39 -0.78
N LEU A 46 -9.43 4.51 -0.26
CA LEU A 46 -9.45 4.80 1.17
C LEU A 46 -10.89 4.92 1.71
N GLN A 47 -11.78 5.58 0.96
CA GLN A 47 -13.19 5.69 1.32
C GLN A 47 -13.90 4.33 1.29
N ALA A 48 -13.64 3.51 0.27
CA ALA A 48 -14.20 2.16 0.16
C ALA A 48 -13.77 1.27 1.32
N LEU A 49 -12.48 1.33 1.71
CA LEU A 49 -11.97 0.61 2.88
C LEU A 49 -12.61 1.11 4.18
N ARG A 50 -12.75 2.43 4.38
CA ARG A 50 -13.40 3.00 5.57
C ARG A 50 -14.89 2.67 5.66
N ALA A 51 -15.56 2.49 4.52
CA ALA A 51 -16.97 2.09 4.46
C ALA A 51 -17.20 0.62 4.86
N ASP A 52 -16.21 -0.27 4.70
CA ASP A 52 -16.31 -1.63 5.25
C ASP A 52 -16.34 -1.54 6.78
N SER A 53 -17.47 -1.94 7.36
CA SER A 53 -17.73 -1.80 8.79
C SER A 53 -16.75 -2.57 9.71
N ARG A 54 -15.99 -3.54 9.19
CA ARG A 54 -14.93 -4.25 9.92
C ARG A 54 -13.65 -3.42 9.95
N ILE A 55 -13.35 -2.72 8.86
CA ILE A 55 -12.16 -1.87 8.73
C ILE A 55 -12.41 -0.53 9.40
N GLY A 56 -13.55 0.13 9.14
CA GLY A 56 -13.88 1.45 9.69
C GLY A 56 -13.96 1.49 11.22
N ARG A 57 -14.10 0.34 11.90
CA ARG A 57 -14.06 0.20 13.37
C ARG A 57 -12.68 -0.19 13.93
N ALA A 58 -11.67 -0.31 13.08
CA ALA A 58 -10.32 -0.60 13.51
C ALA A 58 -9.72 0.58 14.30
N SER A 59 -8.68 0.30 15.08
CA SER A 59 -7.97 1.34 15.83
C SER A 59 -7.19 2.28 14.89
N HIS A 60 -6.66 1.72 13.79
CA HIS A 60 -6.02 2.45 12.71
C HIS A 60 -6.51 1.84 11.38
N PRO A 61 -7.66 2.29 10.86
CA PRO A 61 -8.29 1.74 9.66
C PRO A 61 -7.43 1.83 8.39
N THR A 62 -6.72 2.94 8.16
CA THR A 62 -6.05 3.21 6.89
C THR A 62 -4.67 3.87 7.03
N ILE A 63 -3.74 3.20 7.72
CA ILE A 63 -2.31 3.56 7.64
C ILE A 63 -1.87 3.32 6.20
N HIS A 64 -1.37 4.32 5.47
CA HIS A 64 -1.12 4.12 4.03
C HIS A 64 0.07 4.89 3.48
N ALA A 65 0.50 4.47 2.30
CA ALA A 65 1.43 5.22 1.46
C ALA A 65 1.18 4.90 -0.02
N TYR A 66 1.51 5.85 -0.89
CA TYR A 66 1.47 5.67 -2.34
C TYR A 66 2.59 6.44 -3.04
N ARG A 67 2.89 6.02 -4.27
CA ARG A 67 3.87 6.68 -5.16
C ARG A 67 3.28 6.71 -6.56
N LEU A 68 2.98 7.89 -7.09
CA LEU A 68 2.33 8.10 -8.38
C LEU A 68 3.27 8.79 -9.36
N ARG A 69 3.23 8.38 -10.62
CA ARG A 69 3.86 9.12 -11.72
C ARG A 69 3.00 10.31 -12.12
N GLU A 70 3.61 11.48 -12.24
CA GLU A 70 2.93 12.72 -12.65
C GLU A 70 3.62 13.38 -13.85
N GLY A 71 2.78 13.93 -14.72
CA GLY A 71 3.18 14.78 -15.83
C GLY A 71 3.99 14.07 -16.93
N PRO A 72 4.24 14.76 -18.05
CA PRO A 72 4.97 14.19 -19.20
C PRO A 72 6.45 13.90 -18.88
N GLN A 73 7.00 14.56 -17.87
CA GLN A 73 8.41 14.52 -17.48
C GLN A 73 8.70 13.41 -16.45
N GLY A 74 7.68 12.69 -15.97
CA GLY A 74 7.83 11.57 -15.06
C GLY A 74 8.22 11.96 -13.63
N SER A 75 7.78 13.13 -13.14
CA SER A 75 7.94 13.48 -11.72
C SER A 75 7.16 12.50 -10.84
N LEU A 76 7.59 12.32 -9.59
CA LEU A 76 6.91 11.44 -8.64
C LEU A 76 6.18 12.24 -7.57
N ARG A 77 4.90 11.91 -7.36
CA ARG A 77 4.15 12.30 -6.16
C ARG A 77 4.20 11.16 -5.16
N GLU A 78 4.74 11.44 -3.98
CA GLU A 78 4.82 10.49 -2.88
C GLU A 78 4.02 11.03 -1.68
N HIS A 79 3.28 10.17 -1.00
CA HIS A 79 2.50 10.55 0.19
C HIS A 79 2.38 9.38 1.15
N GLN A 80 2.16 9.69 2.43
CA GLN A 80 1.91 8.75 3.51
C GLN A 80 0.92 9.32 4.51
N ASP A 81 0.31 8.45 5.30
CA ASP A 81 -0.47 8.82 6.48
C ASP A 81 -0.34 7.68 7.52
N ASP A 82 -0.06 8.07 8.75
CA ASP A 82 0.08 7.17 9.88
C ASP A 82 -1.27 6.75 10.48
N ASP A 83 -2.36 7.47 10.21
CA ASP A 83 -3.71 7.25 10.77
C ASP A 83 -3.68 7.05 12.31
N GLY A 84 -2.87 7.86 12.99
CA GLY A 84 -2.67 7.82 14.44
C GLY A 84 -1.66 6.77 14.94
N GLU A 85 -1.13 5.90 14.08
CA GLU A 85 -0.04 4.98 14.37
C GLU A 85 1.33 5.62 14.05
N ALA A 86 1.79 6.52 14.91
CA ALA A 86 2.98 7.34 14.67
C ALA A 86 4.19 6.53 14.14
N GLY A 87 4.72 6.97 12.99
CA GLY A 87 5.85 6.40 12.28
C GLY A 87 5.54 5.19 11.38
N ALA A 88 4.27 4.83 11.16
CA ALA A 88 3.90 3.67 10.36
C ALA A 88 3.81 3.96 8.85
N GLY A 89 3.20 5.08 8.45
CA GLY A 89 3.15 5.62 7.10
C GLY A 89 4.53 5.86 6.50
N ASP A 90 5.47 6.46 7.25
CA ASP A 90 6.87 6.61 6.82
C ASP A 90 7.54 5.26 6.49
N ARG A 91 7.21 4.22 7.25
CA ARG A 91 7.70 2.85 7.00
C ARG A 91 7.09 2.26 5.74
N LEU A 92 5.80 2.52 5.49
CA LEU A 92 5.14 2.07 4.27
C LEU A 92 5.72 2.80 3.04
N LEU A 93 5.92 4.11 3.10
CA LEU A 93 6.54 4.86 2.02
C LEU A 93 7.98 4.37 1.75
N SER A 94 8.77 4.19 2.81
CA SER A 94 10.12 3.62 2.71
C SER A 94 10.12 2.22 2.07
N LEU A 95 9.10 1.41 2.34
CA LEU A 95 8.95 0.09 1.72
C LEU A 95 8.67 0.21 0.23
N LEU A 96 7.79 1.11 -0.19
CA LEU A 96 7.47 1.36 -1.60
C LEU A 96 8.69 1.89 -2.37
N GLN A 97 9.43 2.83 -1.79
CA GLN A 97 10.68 3.37 -2.36
C GLN A 97 11.72 2.26 -2.57
N LYS A 98 12.00 1.45 -1.53
CA LYS A 98 12.97 0.34 -1.61
C LYS A 98 12.56 -0.78 -2.57
N SER A 99 11.26 -0.92 -2.80
CA SER A 99 10.70 -1.91 -3.73
C SER A 99 10.54 -1.35 -5.15
N GLU A 100 10.92 -0.09 -5.38
CA GLU A 100 10.70 0.64 -6.63
C GLU A 100 9.24 0.57 -7.11
N ALA A 101 8.30 0.47 -6.18
CA ALA A 101 6.88 0.31 -6.48
C ALA A 101 6.28 1.66 -6.84
N LEU A 102 5.64 1.75 -8.00
CA LEU A 102 4.98 2.94 -8.54
C LEU A 102 3.56 2.59 -9.00
N ASP A 103 2.69 3.60 -8.95
CA ASP A 103 1.26 3.55 -9.30
C ASP A 103 0.51 2.51 -8.47
N VAL A 104 0.84 2.51 -7.18
CA VAL A 104 0.24 1.62 -6.19
C VAL A 104 -0.03 2.36 -4.90
N LEU A 105 -1.14 1.98 -4.28
CA LEU A 105 -1.51 2.33 -2.92
C LEU A 105 -1.37 1.07 -2.06
N VAL A 106 -0.63 1.19 -0.96
CA VAL A 106 -0.62 0.16 0.08
C VAL A 106 -1.25 0.75 1.34
N VAL A 107 -2.22 0.02 1.87
CA VAL A 107 -2.92 0.36 3.13
C VAL A 107 -2.70 -0.77 4.11
N VAL A 108 -2.48 -0.46 5.38
CA VAL A 108 -2.47 -1.42 6.48
C VAL A 108 -3.52 -1.00 7.50
N CYS A 109 -4.41 -1.93 7.79
CA CYS A 109 -5.39 -1.81 8.86
C CYS A 109 -4.86 -2.52 10.12
N ARG A 110 -4.97 -1.85 11.27
CA ARG A 110 -4.62 -2.40 12.58
C ARG A 110 -5.82 -2.35 13.54
N TRP A 111 -6.16 -3.50 14.12
CA TRP A 111 -7.07 -3.60 15.26
C TRP A 111 -6.26 -3.84 16.53
N TYR A 112 -6.39 -2.96 17.52
CA TYR A 112 -5.70 -3.11 18.81
C TYR A 112 -6.31 -4.24 19.64
N GLY A 113 -5.46 -5.14 20.12
CA GLY A 113 -5.88 -6.32 20.90
C GLY A 113 -6.00 -6.12 22.42
N GLY A 114 -5.79 -4.90 22.92
CA GLY A 114 -5.78 -4.62 24.37
C GLY A 114 -4.39 -4.67 25.03
N THR A 115 -3.34 -5.11 24.33
CA THR A 115 -1.98 -5.18 24.87
C THR A 115 -1.00 -4.34 24.03
N PRO A 116 -0.21 -3.42 24.63
CA PRO A 116 0.80 -2.66 23.91
C PRO A 116 1.86 -3.57 23.30
N LEU A 117 2.15 -3.37 22.02
CA LEU A 117 3.13 -4.20 21.29
C LEU A 117 4.53 -3.57 21.21
N GLY A 118 4.68 -2.29 21.59
CA GLY A 118 5.95 -1.59 21.40
C GLY A 118 6.42 -1.66 19.95
N ALA A 119 7.70 -1.97 19.73
CA ALA A 119 8.27 -2.08 18.39
C ALA A 119 7.64 -3.18 17.51
N ASP A 120 7.04 -4.21 18.10
CA ASP A 120 6.51 -5.34 17.33
C ASP A 120 5.37 -4.95 16.39
N ARG A 121 4.56 -3.95 16.73
CA ARG A 121 3.48 -3.48 15.83
C ARG A 121 4.03 -3.02 14.49
N PHE A 122 5.17 -2.33 14.49
CA PHE A 122 5.80 -1.87 13.26
C PHE A 122 6.37 -3.03 12.45
N ARG A 123 6.94 -4.03 13.12
CA ARG A 123 7.36 -5.27 12.46
C ARG A 123 6.18 -5.95 11.78
N ARG A 124 5.01 -6.03 12.43
CA ARG A 124 3.79 -6.62 11.83
C ARG A 124 3.24 -5.80 10.67
N ILE A 125 3.16 -4.47 10.82
CA ILE A 125 2.74 -3.54 9.76
C ILE A 125 3.62 -3.71 8.51
N SER A 126 4.94 -3.66 8.68
CA SER A 126 5.86 -3.84 7.57
C SER A 126 5.79 -5.24 6.96
N GLN A 127 5.57 -6.28 7.77
CA GLN A 127 5.46 -7.66 7.28
C GLN A 127 4.25 -7.83 6.37
N VAL A 128 3.04 -7.49 6.84
CA VAL A 128 1.81 -7.66 6.04
C VAL A 128 1.85 -6.84 4.75
N ALA A 129 2.38 -5.62 4.80
CA ALA A 129 2.54 -4.76 3.64
C ALA A 129 3.51 -5.35 2.62
N LYS A 130 4.68 -5.80 3.09
CA LYS A 130 5.74 -6.37 2.24
C LYS A 130 5.28 -7.66 1.56
N ASP A 131 4.58 -8.53 2.28
CA ASP A 131 4.11 -9.81 1.74
C ASP A 131 3.10 -9.59 0.61
N LEU A 132 2.12 -8.70 0.83
CA LEU A 132 1.13 -8.38 -0.19
C LEU A 132 1.76 -7.66 -1.38
N LEU A 133 2.59 -6.63 -1.13
CA LEU A 133 3.28 -5.90 -2.19
C LEU A 133 4.12 -6.84 -3.05
N ARG A 134 4.91 -7.72 -2.43
CA ARG A 134 5.75 -8.69 -3.15
C ARG A 134 4.91 -9.62 -4.03
N LYS A 135 3.77 -10.09 -3.53
CA LYS A 135 2.85 -10.95 -4.30
C LYS A 135 2.41 -10.23 -5.57
N HIS A 136 1.97 -8.97 -5.48
CA HIS A 136 1.47 -8.22 -6.64
C HIS A 136 2.58 -7.74 -7.59
N LEU A 137 3.73 -7.28 -7.07
CA LEU A 137 4.87 -6.92 -7.92
C LEU A 137 5.43 -8.12 -8.72
N THR A 138 5.35 -9.33 -8.16
CA THR A 138 5.76 -10.54 -8.90
C THR A 138 4.80 -10.83 -10.05
N MET A 139 3.49 -10.65 -9.82
CA MET A 139 2.44 -10.88 -10.81
C MET A 139 2.43 -9.85 -11.95
N ARG A 140 2.79 -8.59 -11.66
CA ARG A 140 2.91 -7.53 -12.68
C ARG A 140 4.04 -7.78 -13.70
N GLY A 141 4.93 -8.74 -13.41
CA GLY A 141 6.21 -8.88 -14.11
C GLY A 141 7.12 -7.73 -13.72
N ARG A 142 8.31 -8.03 -13.19
CA ARG A 142 9.32 -6.98 -13.00
C ARG A 142 9.55 -6.28 -14.34
N PRO A 143 9.58 -4.93 -14.42
CA PRO A 143 10.34 -4.29 -15.48
C PRO A 143 11.77 -4.84 -15.34
N GLY A 144 12.19 -5.61 -16.34
CA GLY A 144 13.35 -6.49 -16.22
C GLY A 144 14.64 -5.73 -15.91
N LYS A 145 15.45 -6.27 -15.00
CA LYS A 145 16.90 -6.12 -15.16
C LYS A 145 17.24 -6.77 -16.50
N ALA A 146 17.72 -5.98 -17.45
CA ALA A 146 18.24 -6.49 -18.71
C ALA A 146 19.22 -7.63 -18.45
N VAL A 147 18.91 -8.82 -18.94
CA VAL A 147 19.86 -9.93 -19.01
C VAL A 147 20.89 -9.55 -20.06
N GLN A 148 22.11 -9.20 -19.64
CA GLN A 148 23.25 -9.18 -20.54
C GLN A 148 23.50 -10.62 -21.01
N LYS A 149 23.15 -10.92 -22.26
CA LYS A 149 23.61 -12.11 -22.98
C LYS A 149 24.45 -11.66 -24.17
N GLY A 150 25.73 -12.06 -24.16
CA GLY A 150 26.48 -12.36 -25.38
C GLY A 150 27.73 -11.50 -25.64
N LYS A 151 28.89 -12.00 -25.22
CA LYS A 151 30.05 -12.06 -26.13
C LYS A 151 30.51 -13.51 -26.21
N ALA A 152 30.08 -14.21 -27.26
CA ALA A 152 30.74 -15.42 -27.72
C ALA A 152 31.85 -15.00 -28.69
N SER A 153 33.10 -15.14 -28.26
CA SER A 153 34.26 -15.05 -29.14
C SER A 153 34.50 -16.44 -29.73
N ARG A 154 34.42 -16.56 -31.06
CA ARG A 154 34.85 -17.75 -31.79
C ARG A 154 36.38 -17.79 -31.79
N ASN A 155 36.94 -18.99 -31.69
CA ASN A 155 38.25 -19.34 -32.22
C ASN A 155 38.03 -20.55 -33.14
#